data_AF-A0A4P5XAL6-F1
#
_entry.id   AF-A0A4P5XAL6-F1
#
_cell.length_a   1.000
_cell.length_b   1.000
_cell.length_c   1.000
_cell.angle_alpha   90.00
_cell.angle_beta   90.00
_cell.angle_gamma   90.00
#
_symmetry.space_group_name_H-M   'P 1'
#
loop_
_entity.id
_entity.type
_entity.pdbx_description
1 polymer ?
#
loop_
_entity_poly.entity_id
_entity_poly.type
_entity_poly.pdbx_seq_one_letter_code
_entity_poly.pdbx_strand_id
1 'polypeptide(L)'
;MLFCTIQKLPTIPAFHLHRITQPHPPSHYTIPGISLDSVKIIDDGGYAGVNVNTYTNENTSASTTALATDFLDVSVTLSTTAAQTLGTVAGSGTASFAITGGGANFQLASKVDIAGQVSIDLQDVAARKLGNTSAGFLNSLASGKANNVVDGDIADAQKVIGEAIKQVSGLRGRVGAFQKNTVGATIRSLGVKIENTAAAQSVIRDADFASETTNLTRSQILISASTNILSIADSAPQSALQLLG
;
A
#
# COMPACT_ATOMS: atom_id res chain seq x y z
N MET A 1 54.09 -75.59 16.99
CA MET A 1 53.41 -76.60 17.82
C MET A 1 51.95 -76.20 17.92
N LEU A 2 51.15 -76.88 17.12
CA LEU A 2 49.72 -76.77 17.00
C LEU A 2 49.14 -77.81 17.96
N PHE A 3 48.44 -77.41 19.02
CA PHE A 3 47.66 -78.35 19.84
C PHE A 3 46.23 -77.86 19.98
N CYS A 4 45.37 -78.65 19.36
CA CYS A 4 43.93 -78.66 19.41
C CYS A 4 43.45 -79.15 20.79
N THR A 5 42.42 -78.52 21.35
CA THR A 5 41.54 -79.19 22.33
C THR A 5 40.10 -78.72 22.13
N ILE A 6 39.21 -79.69 22.11
CA ILE A 6 37.84 -79.73 21.60
C ILE A 6 36.84 -79.59 22.76
N GLN A 7 35.61 -79.14 22.43
CA GLN A 7 34.33 -79.22 23.16
C GLN A 7 34.11 -78.20 24.29
N LYS A 8 32.96 -77.50 24.34
CA LYS A 8 31.59 -78.05 24.34
C LYS A 8 30.56 -76.96 23.98
N LEU A 9 29.69 -77.22 23.00
CA LEU A 9 28.49 -76.39 22.71
C LEU A 9 27.44 -76.56 23.83
N PRO A 10 26.68 -75.49 24.13
CA PRO A 10 25.29 -75.64 24.56
C PRO A 10 24.30 -74.83 23.71
N THR A 11 23.44 -75.59 23.02
CA THR A 11 21.97 -75.41 22.90
C THR A 11 21.37 -74.06 22.50
N ILE A 12 20.89 -74.02 21.26
CA ILE A 12 19.89 -73.09 20.72
C ILE A 12 18.52 -73.40 21.35
N PRO A 13 17.84 -72.48 22.05
CA PRO A 13 16.41 -72.63 22.34
C PRO A 13 15.56 -72.17 21.15
N ALA A 14 14.56 -73.00 20.87
CA ALA A 14 13.65 -72.91 19.75
C ALA A 14 12.73 -71.69 19.78
N PHE A 15 12.48 -71.21 18.56
CA PHE A 15 11.38 -70.39 18.09
C PHE A 15 10.06 -70.70 18.83
N HIS A 16 9.60 -69.78 19.68
CA HIS A 16 8.22 -69.78 20.17
C HIS A 16 7.49 -68.62 19.47
N LEU A 17 6.63 -68.97 18.50
CA LEU A 17 5.66 -68.03 17.95
C LEU A 17 4.74 -67.58 19.08
N HIS A 18 4.98 -66.37 19.60
CA HIS A 18 3.95 -65.65 20.33
C HIS A 18 3.68 -64.35 19.58
N ARG A 19 2.80 -64.44 18.57
CA ARG A 19 2.14 -63.28 17.99
C ARG A 19 1.20 -62.72 19.06
N ILE A 20 1.64 -61.71 19.79
CA ILE A 20 0.74 -60.72 20.37
C ILE A 20 1.14 -59.38 19.78
N THR A 21 0.23 -58.86 18.98
CA THR A 21 0.13 -57.47 18.53
C THR A 21 0.47 -56.49 19.65
N GLN A 22 1.66 -55.89 19.59
CA GLN A 22 1.89 -54.62 20.29
C GLN A 22 1.54 -53.49 19.31
N PRO A 23 0.68 -52.54 19.69
CA PRO A 23 0.45 -51.36 18.87
C PRO A 23 1.78 -50.59 18.82
N HIS A 24 2.31 -50.41 17.61
CA HIS A 24 3.40 -49.48 17.40
C HIS A 24 2.91 -48.11 17.89
N PRO A 25 3.55 -47.47 18.90
CA PRO A 25 3.18 -46.12 19.25
C PRO A 25 3.33 -45.26 17.99
N PRO A 26 2.45 -44.27 17.75
CA PRO A 26 2.63 -43.36 16.63
C PRO A 26 4.05 -42.81 16.71
N SER A 27 4.83 -42.96 15.65
CA SER A 27 6.13 -42.35 15.52
C SER A 27 5.94 -40.84 15.51
N HIS A 28 5.81 -40.27 16.70
CA HIS A 28 5.85 -38.84 16.91
C HIS A 28 7.30 -38.45 16.67
N TYR A 29 7.57 -37.94 15.47
CA TYR A 29 8.79 -37.22 15.21
C TYR A 29 8.67 -35.87 15.91
N THR A 30 8.99 -35.83 17.20
CA THR A 30 9.18 -34.56 17.90
C THR A 30 10.48 -33.98 17.37
N ILE A 31 10.39 -33.06 16.41
CA ILE A 31 11.49 -32.14 16.14
C ILE A 31 11.66 -31.32 17.42
N PRO A 32 12.81 -31.37 18.11
CA PRO A 32 13.06 -30.46 19.21
C PRO A 32 12.94 -29.03 18.68
N GLY A 33 11.97 -28.27 19.19
CA GLY A 33 11.95 -26.81 19.06
C GLY A 33 10.94 -26.17 18.10
N ILE A 34 10.03 -26.88 17.43
CA ILE A 34 8.98 -26.22 16.65
C ILE A 34 7.61 -26.86 16.92
N SER A 35 6.85 -26.26 17.84
CA SER A 35 5.41 -26.44 17.95
C SER A 35 4.73 -25.29 17.20
N LEU A 36 3.99 -25.59 16.13
CA LEU A 36 3.07 -24.63 15.52
C LEU A 36 1.83 -24.54 16.40
N ASP A 37 1.82 -23.59 17.34
CA ASP A 37 0.60 -23.22 18.03
C ASP A 37 -0.23 -22.35 17.07
N SER A 38 -1.43 -22.84 16.76
CA SER A 38 -2.36 -22.39 15.72
C SER A 38 -2.27 -20.92 15.27
N VAL A 39 -2.12 -20.70 13.94
CA VAL A 39 -2.39 -19.38 13.32
C VAL A 39 -3.90 -19.19 13.28
N LYS A 40 -4.45 -18.50 14.29
CA LYS A 40 -5.85 -18.08 14.30
C LYS A 40 -5.93 -16.64 13.79
N ILE A 41 -6.55 -16.44 12.62
CA ILE A 41 -7.01 -15.12 12.18
C ILE A 41 -8.32 -14.88 12.91
N ILE A 42 -8.34 -13.91 13.83
CA ILE A 42 -9.57 -13.45 14.50
C ILE A 42 -10.06 -12.24 13.71
N ASP A 43 -11.24 -12.34 13.09
CA ASP A 43 -11.96 -11.22 12.51
C ASP A 43 -13.22 -10.95 13.33
N ASP A 44 -13.09 -10.07 14.32
CA ASP A 44 -14.21 -9.60 15.15
C ASP A 44 -14.76 -8.25 14.64
N GLY A 45 -14.65 -7.97 13.33
CA GLY A 45 -15.34 -6.84 12.71
C GLY A 45 -14.63 -5.47 12.83
N GLY A 46 -13.30 -5.46 12.91
CA GLY A 46 -12.52 -4.22 12.85
C GLY A 46 -11.02 -4.36 13.11
N TYR A 47 -10.58 -5.48 13.70
CA TYR A 47 -9.17 -5.72 14.02
C TYR A 47 -8.79 -7.17 13.67
N ALA A 48 -7.88 -7.32 12.70
CA ALA A 48 -7.27 -8.61 12.41
C ALA A 48 -6.12 -8.85 13.41
N GLY A 49 -6.26 -9.85 14.28
CA GLY A 49 -5.21 -10.25 15.22
C GLY A 49 -4.47 -11.49 14.72
N VAL A 50 -3.13 -11.48 14.79
CA VAL A 50 -2.29 -12.68 14.61
C VAL A 50 -1.69 -13.02 15.97
N ASN A 51 -2.10 -14.13 16.57
CA ASN A 51 -1.51 -14.63 17.82
C ASN A 51 -0.37 -15.60 17.47
N VAL A 52 0.86 -15.28 17.87
CA VAL A 52 2.01 -16.16 17.70
C VAL A 52 2.62 -16.48 19.05
N ASN A 53 2.32 -17.68 19.52
CA ASN A 53 2.87 -18.23 20.75
C ASN A 53 4.10 -19.09 20.38
N THR A 54 5.28 -18.70 20.88
CA THR A 54 6.52 -19.45 20.64
C THR A 54 7.05 -19.99 21.97
N TYR A 55 7.14 -21.31 22.09
CA TYR A 55 7.84 -21.99 23.19
C TYR A 55 9.16 -22.53 22.65
N THR A 56 10.25 -21.79 22.83
CA THR A 56 11.60 -22.32 22.57
C THR A 56 12.51 -22.01 23.77
N ASN A 57 13.21 -23.05 24.25
CA ASN A 57 14.24 -22.95 25.29
C ASN A 57 15.61 -22.56 24.71
N GLU A 58 15.66 -21.93 23.53
CA GLU A 58 16.90 -21.51 22.88
C GLU A 58 16.86 -20.04 22.44
N ASN A 59 17.91 -19.32 22.82
CA ASN A 59 18.05 -17.86 22.86
C ASN A 59 18.22 -17.17 21.47
N THR A 60 17.69 -17.74 20.40
CA THR A 60 18.04 -17.34 19.01
C THR A 60 16.89 -17.35 18.00
N SER A 61 15.69 -17.84 18.33
CA SER A 61 14.57 -17.83 17.37
C SER A 61 13.82 -16.49 17.42
N ALA A 62 13.92 -15.71 16.34
CA ALA A 62 13.08 -14.55 16.11
C ALA A 62 11.76 -14.99 15.45
N SER A 63 10.63 -14.60 16.04
CA SER A 63 9.30 -14.80 15.46
C SER A 63 8.80 -13.49 14.87
N THR A 64 8.63 -13.43 13.55
CA THR A 64 8.12 -12.24 12.85
C THR A 64 6.66 -12.44 12.45
N THR A 65 5.79 -11.59 12.97
CA THR A 65 4.41 -11.42 12.50
C THR A 65 4.31 -10.16 11.68
N ALA A 66 3.80 -10.25 10.46
CA ALA A 66 3.54 -9.10 9.61
C ALA A 66 2.05 -9.00 9.30
N LEU A 67 1.51 -7.79 9.41
CA LEU A 67 0.22 -7.40 8.84
C LEU A 67 0.52 -6.42 7.72
N ALA A 68 0.43 -6.91 6.49
CA ALA A 68 0.49 -6.10 5.30
C ALA A 68 -0.93 -5.87 4.79
N THR A 69 -1.38 -4.63 4.88
CA THR A 69 -2.59 -4.13 4.20
C THR A 69 -2.17 -3.12 3.14
N ASP A 70 -3.09 -2.70 2.28
CA ASP A 70 -2.84 -1.68 1.26
C ASP A 70 -2.40 -0.31 1.85
N PHE A 71 -2.71 -0.06 3.13
CA PHE A 71 -2.50 1.23 3.79
C PHE A 71 -1.52 1.19 4.96
N LEU A 72 -1.21 -0.01 5.45
CA LEU A 72 -0.44 -0.20 6.66
C LEU A 72 0.36 -1.49 6.55
N ASP A 73 1.68 -1.35 6.60
CA ASP A 73 2.62 -2.45 6.73
C ASP A 73 3.20 -2.41 8.15
N VAL A 74 2.72 -3.31 9.00
CA VAL A 74 3.24 -3.50 10.36
C VAL A 74 3.95 -4.82 10.41
N SER A 75 5.24 -4.79 10.70
CA SER A 75 5.99 -5.99 11.07
C SER A 75 6.42 -5.90 12.52
N VAL A 76 6.13 -6.97 13.26
CA VAL A 76 6.50 -7.14 14.66
C VAL A 76 7.40 -8.36 14.73
N THR A 77 8.64 -8.16 15.18
CA THR A 77 9.59 -9.25 15.38
C THR A 77 9.85 -9.41 16.88
N LEU A 78 9.50 -10.58 17.40
CA LEU A 78 9.69 -10.98 18.78
C LEU A 78 10.93 -11.88 18.85
N SER A 79 12.01 -11.39 19.45
CA SER A 79 13.26 -12.14 19.64
C SER A 79 13.75 -11.96 21.08
N THR A 80 14.21 -13.06 21.71
CA THR A 80 14.78 -13.02 23.06
C THR A 80 16.05 -12.18 23.13
N THR A 81 16.83 -12.10 22.05
CA THR A 81 18.01 -11.23 21.94
C THR A 81 17.62 -9.74 21.93
N ALA A 82 16.55 -9.39 21.20
CA ALA A 82 16.04 -8.02 21.13
C ALA A 82 15.36 -7.59 22.44
N ALA A 83 14.69 -8.52 23.15
CA ALA A 83 13.96 -8.27 24.39
C ALA A 83 14.85 -8.13 25.64
N GLN A 84 16.02 -8.78 25.67
CA GLN A 84 16.94 -8.74 26.83
C GLN A 84 17.87 -7.53 26.85
N THR A 85 17.91 -6.74 25.78
CA THR A 85 18.77 -5.55 25.70
C THR A 85 17.96 -4.31 26.10
N LEU A 86 18.17 -3.82 27.33
CA LEU A 86 17.54 -2.59 27.82
C LEU A 86 17.95 -1.40 26.93
N GLY A 87 17.05 -0.92 26.06
CA GLY A 87 17.27 0.27 25.22
C GLY A 87 17.03 0.12 23.71
N THR A 88 16.67 -1.05 23.21
CA THR A 88 16.45 -1.30 21.76
C THR A 88 15.06 -0.90 21.21
N VAL A 89 14.24 -0.18 21.99
CA VAL A 89 13.06 0.53 21.43
C VAL A 89 13.50 1.69 20.51
N ALA A 90 14.79 2.04 20.46
CA ALA A 90 15.29 3.10 19.59
C ALA A 90 16.77 2.98 19.15
N GLY A 91 17.35 1.78 18.99
CA GLY A 91 18.76 1.68 18.56
C GLY A 91 19.19 0.35 17.94
N SER A 92 19.80 0.46 16.75
CA SER A 92 20.80 -0.45 16.15
C SER A 92 20.50 -1.95 15.97
N GLY A 93 19.25 -2.37 16.08
CA GLY A 93 18.78 -3.70 15.68
C GLY A 93 17.35 -3.58 15.17
N THR A 94 16.89 -4.57 14.39
CA THR A 94 15.53 -4.65 13.85
C THR A 94 14.54 -4.28 14.96
N ALA A 95 13.90 -3.11 14.85
CA ALA A 95 13.03 -2.63 15.91
C ALA A 95 11.93 -3.67 16.12
N SER A 96 11.68 -4.06 17.37
CA SER A 96 10.64 -5.06 17.68
C SER A 96 9.27 -4.63 17.18
N PHE A 97 9.07 -3.31 17.02
CA PHE A 97 7.97 -2.68 16.32
C PHE A 97 8.50 -1.54 15.43
N ALA A 98 8.45 -1.70 14.11
CA ALA A 98 8.78 -0.66 13.14
C ALA A 98 7.57 -0.37 12.26
N ILE A 99 7.12 0.88 12.24
CA ILE A 99 6.25 1.40 11.19
C ILE A 99 7.18 1.91 10.09
N THR A 100 7.47 1.05 9.11
CA THR A 100 8.34 1.37 7.97
C THR A 100 7.55 2.02 6.82
N GLY A 101 6.21 1.89 6.84
CA GLY A 101 5.28 2.47 5.88
C GLY A 101 4.06 3.08 6.57
N GLY A 102 3.53 4.15 5.97
CA GLY A 102 2.49 4.98 6.56
C GLY A 102 2.57 6.37 5.94
N GLY A 103 2.00 6.49 4.75
CA GLY A 103 1.99 7.71 3.95
C GLY A 103 0.62 8.34 3.84
N ALA A 104 0.58 9.50 3.22
CA ALA A 104 -0.68 10.09 2.78
C ALA A 104 -1.01 9.56 1.38
N ASN A 105 -2.20 8.96 1.22
CA ASN A 105 -2.72 8.59 -0.08
C ASN A 105 -3.49 9.77 -0.65
N PHE A 106 -3.10 10.21 -1.84
CA PHE A 106 -3.77 11.30 -2.55
C PHE A 106 -4.53 10.75 -3.75
N GLN A 107 -5.81 11.06 -3.81
CA GLN A 107 -6.61 10.84 -5.00
C GLN A 107 -6.37 12.01 -5.97
N LEU A 108 -5.56 11.78 -7.01
CA LEU A 108 -5.21 12.83 -7.97
C LEU A 108 -6.01 12.71 -9.28
N ALA A 109 -6.51 11.53 -9.61
CA ALA A 109 -7.33 11.31 -10.79
C ALA A 109 -8.81 11.68 -10.56
N SER A 110 -9.53 11.99 -11.65
CA SER A 110 -10.95 12.37 -11.62
C SER A 110 -11.90 11.23 -11.20
N LYS A 111 -11.44 9.97 -11.20
CA LYS A 111 -12.21 8.81 -10.80
C LYS A 111 -11.58 8.18 -9.57
N VAL A 112 -12.36 7.97 -8.51
CA VAL A 112 -11.90 7.35 -7.26
C VAL A 112 -11.73 5.85 -7.50
N ASP A 113 -10.48 5.44 -7.68
CA ASP A 113 -10.04 4.06 -7.94
C ASP A 113 -8.56 3.97 -7.56
N ILE A 114 -8.08 2.77 -7.24
CA ILE A 114 -6.69 2.47 -6.85
C ILE A 114 -5.71 2.98 -7.91
N ALA A 115 -6.04 2.83 -9.20
CA ALA A 115 -5.19 3.32 -10.30
C ALA A 115 -5.04 4.86 -10.33
N GLY A 116 -5.94 5.59 -9.66
CA GLY A 116 -5.94 7.05 -9.57
C GLY A 116 -5.33 7.61 -8.29
N GLN A 117 -4.89 6.72 -7.38
CA GLN A 117 -4.26 7.07 -6.12
C GLN A 117 -2.75 7.10 -6.25
N VAL A 118 -2.11 8.04 -5.55
CA VAL A 118 -0.66 8.06 -5.39
C VAL A 118 -0.32 8.26 -3.93
N SER A 119 0.56 7.44 -3.40
CA SER A 119 1.07 7.55 -2.03
C SER A 119 2.37 8.34 -1.98
N ILE A 120 2.59 9.02 -0.85
CA ILE A 120 3.89 9.55 -0.47
C ILE A 120 4.15 9.27 1.01
N ASP A 121 5.27 8.61 1.28
CA ASP A 121 5.72 8.30 2.62
C ASP A 121 6.79 9.30 3.08
N LEU A 122 6.60 9.80 4.31
CA LEU A 122 7.56 10.67 4.97
C LEU A 122 8.11 9.95 6.21
N GLN A 123 9.43 9.92 6.33
CA GLN A 123 10.09 9.36 7.50
C GLN A 123 9.97 10.32 8.68
N ASP A 124 9.96 9.79 9.91
CA ASP A 124 9.94 10.60 11.13
C ASP A 124 11.17 11.51 11.18
N VAL A 125 10.93 12.82 11.29
CA VAL A 125 11.96 13.86 11.37
C VAL A 125 12.25 14.33 12.80
N ALA A 126 11.75 13.63 13.82
CA ALA A 126 12.10 13.92 15.20
C ALA A 126 13.61 13.81 15.42
N ALA A 127 14.16 14.66 16.30
CA ALA A 127 15.60 14.69 16.59
C ALA A 127 16.19 13.35 17.07
N ARG A 128 15.35 12.44 17.57
CA ARG A 128 15.76 11.08 17.97
C ARG A 128 15.91 10.09 16.79
N LYS A 129 15.44 10.46 15.59
CA LYS A 129 15.43 9.63 14.37
C LYS A 129 16.31 10.18 13.25
N LEU A 130 16.71 11.45 13.31
CA LEU A 130 17.67 12.06 12.40
C LEU A 130 19.11 11.71 12.80
N GLY A 131 19.83 11.07 11.87
CA GLY A 131 21.19 10.57 12.09
C GLY A 131 21.30 9.07 11.78
N ASN A 132 22.37 8.43 12.23
CA ASN A 132 22.57 6.99 12.07
C ASN A 132 23.33 6.39 13.26
N THR A 133 23.44 5.08 13.33
CA THR A 133 24.10 4.38 14.45
C THR A 133 25.61 4.55 14.48
N SER A 134 26.23 4.96 13.37
CA SER A 134 27.69 5.15 13.28
C SER A 134 28.13 6.55 13.71
N ALA A 135 27.37 7.59 13.38
CA ALA A 135 27.66 8.97 13.75
C ALA A 135 26.92 9.40 15.04
N GLY A 136 25.74 8.83 15.29
CA GLY A 136 24.81 9.24 16.33
C GLY A 136 23.58 9.95 15.77
N PHE A 137 22.62 10.26 16.67
CA PHE A 137 21.36 10.94 16.35
C PHE A 137 21.35 12.38 16.89
N LEU A 138 20.55 13.29 16.32
CA LEU A 138 20.53 14.71 16.75
C LEU A 138 20.26 14.90 18.25
N ASN A 139 19.46 14.03 18.87
CA ASN A 139 19.19 14.10 20.31
C ASN A 139 20.44 13.84 21.19
N SER A 140 21.50 13.26 20.63
CA SER A 140 22.77 13.00 21.33
C SER A 140 23.65 14.24 21.48
N LEU A 141 23.28 15.37 20.85
CA LEU A 141 23.96 16.66 21.00
C LEU A 141 23.53 17.44 22.25
N ALA A 142 22.45 17.02 22.90
CA ALA A 142 21.99 17.64 24.15
C ALA A 142 23.05 17.48 25.25
N SER A 143 23.09 18.43 26.20
CA SER A 143 24.03 18.40 27.32
C SER A 143 23.92 17.11 28.13
N GLY A 144 25.07 16.57 28.54
CA GLY A 144 25.15 15.31 29.30
C GLY A 144 24.95 14.03 28.47
N LYS A 145 24.98 14.11 27.13
CA LYS A 145 24.95 12.95 26.22
C LYS A 145 26.29 12.72 25.52
N ALA A 146 26.42 11.60 24.82
CA ALA A 146 27.68 11.13 24.22
C ALA A 146 28.30 12.12 23.22
N ASN A 147 27.49 12.83 22.42
CA ASN A 147 27.95 13.75 21.38
C ASN A 147 27.65 15.22 21.73
N ASN A 148 27.63 15.54 23.02
CA ASN A 148 27.33 16.87 23.54
C ASN A 148 28.32 17.92 23.01
N VAL A 149 27.81 19.12 22.70
CA VAL A 149 28.60 20.25 22.18
C VAL A 149 29.31 21.04 23.29
N VAL A 150 28.97 20.83 24.56
CA VAL A 150 29.59 21.56 25.69
C VAL A 150 30.93 20.94 26.11
N ASP A 151 30.94 19.64 26.36
CA ASP A 151 32.12 18.92 26.88
C ASP A 151 32.55 17.72 26.01
N GLY A 152 31.86 17.47 24.90
CA GLY A 152 32.12 16.34 24.00
C GLY A 152 32.94 16.71 22.76
N ASP A 153 33.13 15.74 21.86
CA ASP A 153 33.87 15.95 20.61
C ASP A 153 33.00 16.69 19.57
N ILE A 154 33.44 17.90 19.21
CA ILE A 154 32.79 18.75 18.22
C ILE A 154 32.81 18.10 16.81
N ALA A 155 33.83 17.32 16.47
CA ALA A 155 33.92 16.66 15.17
C ALA A 155 32.82 15.60 15.00
N ASP A 156 32.49 14.87 16.06
CA ASP A 156 31.40 13.89 16.02
C ASP A 156 30.04 14.58 16.02
N ALA A 157 29.86 15.65 16.78
CA ALA A 157 28.65 16.49 16.71
C ALA A 157 28.42 17.04 15.28
N GLN A 158 29.47 17.47 14.58
CA GLN A 158 29.40 17.91 13.19
C GLN A 158 28.96 16.79 12.24
N LYS A 159 29.46 15.56 12.42
CA LYS A 159 29.04 14.40 11.61
C LYS A 159 27.55 14.11 11.78
N VAL A 160 27.04 14.14 13.02
CA VAL A 160 25.61 13.94 13.31
C VAL A 160 24.75 14.98 12.61
N ILE A 161 25.13 16.27 12.71
CA ILE A 161 24.41 17.36 12.05
C ILE A 161 24.46 17.18 10.53
N GLY A 162 25.62 16.86 9.97
CA GLY A 162 25.79 16.64 8.54
C GLY A 162 24.90 15.51 8.01
N GLU A 163 24.80 14.42 8.74
CA GLU A 163 23.91 13.30 8.39
C GLU A 163 22.44 13.69 8.47
N ALA A 164 22.04 14.36 9.55
CA ALA A 164 20.68 14.84 9.71
C ALA A 164 20.26 15.82 8.60
N ILE A 165 21.15 16.73 8.20
CA ILE A 165 20.92 17.66 7.08
C ILE A 165 20.75 16.89 5.77
N LYS A 166 21.58 15.88 5.50
CA LYS A 166 21.45 15.04 4.29
C LYS A 166 20.09 14.35 4.24
N GLN A 167 19.67 13.75 5.35
CA GLN A 167 18.38 13.06 5.45
C GLN A 167 17.19 14.01 5.22
N VAL A 168 17.17 15.18 5.88
CA VAL A 168 16.11 16.18 5.69
C VAL A 168 16.12 16.75 4.27
N SER A 169 17.30 17.02 3.72
CA SER A 169 17.44 17.54 2.37
C SER A 169 16.98 16.52 1.33
N GLY A 170 17.28 15.24 1.54
CA GLY A 170 16.78 14.14 0.73
C GLY A 170 15.25 14.03 0.79
N LEU A 171 14.67 14.15 1.99
CA LEU A 171 13.21 14.15 2.17
C LEU A 171 12.55 15.34 1.44
N ARG A 172 13.09 16.55 1.60
CA ARG A 172 12.61 17.75 0.88
C ARG A 172 12.71 17.58 -0.63
N GLY A 173 13.82 16.99 -1.11
CA GLY A 173 14.01 16.66 -2.52
C GLY A 173 12.95 15.69 -3.03
N ARG A 174 12.63 14.64 -2.25
CA ARG A 174 11.58 13.67 -2.59
C ARG A 174 10.20 14.31 -2.66
N VAL A 175 9.84 15.15 -1.68
CA VAL A 175 8.57 15.91 -1.69
C VAL A 175 8.50 16.86 -2.89
N GLY A 176 9.58 17.60 -3.18
CA GLY A 176 9.65 18.50 -4.33
C GLY A 176 9.52 17.76 -5.67
N ALA A 177 10.18 16.60 -5.79
CA ALA A 177 10.05 15.74 -6.97
C ALA A 177 8.62 15.24 -7.14
N PHE A 178 7.97 14.78 -6.07
CA PHE A 178 6.57 14.35 -6.10
C PHE A 178 5.62 15.48 -6.53
N GLN A 179 5.77 16.68 -5.94
CA GLN A 179 4.97 17.84 -6.31
C GLN A 179 5.15 18.22 -7.80
N LYS A 180 6.39 18.29 -8.28
CA LYS A 180 6.65 18.71 -9.67
C LYS A 180 6.25 17.65 -10.70
N ASN A 181 6.63 16.40 -10.46
CA ASN A 181 6.53 15.34 -11.46
C ASN A 181 5.18 14.63 -11.40
N THR A 182 4.62 14.41 -10.21
CA THR A 182 3.35 13.70 -10.07
C THR A 182 2.18 14.68 -10.09
N VAL A 183 2.12 15.60 -9.12
CA VAL A 183 1.01 16.55 -9.01
C VAL A 183 1.01 17.49 -10.20
N GLY A 184 2.17 18.04 -10.57
CA GLY A 184 2.31 18.92 -11.72
C GLY A 184 1.94 18.25 -13.05
N ALA A 185 2.33 16.99 -13.28
CA ALA A 185 1.91 16.28 -14.50
C ALA A 185 0.41 15.99 -14.52
N THR A 186 -0.16 15.63 -13.37
CA THR A 186 -1.59 15.37 -13.25
C THR A 186 -2.41 16.62 -13.53
N ILE A 187 -2.01 17.78 -12.99
CA ILE A 187 -2.65 19.07 -13.28
C ILE A 187 -2.62 19.36 -14.79
N ARG A 188 -1.47 19.20 -15.45
CA ARG A 188 -1.36 19.43 -16.89
C ARG A 188 -2.27 18.49 -17.69
N SER A 189 -2.28 17.19 -17.36
CA SER A 189 -3.13 16.22 -18.04
C SER A 189 -4.62 16.51 -17.82
N LEU A 190 -5.02 16.87 -16.60
CA LEU A 190 -6.40 17.19 -16.29
C LEU A 190 -6.85 18.49 -16.97
N GLY A 191 -5.96 19.49 -17.05
CA GLY A 191 -6.20 20.73 -17.79
C GLY A 191 -6.51 20.47 -19.27
N VAL A 192 -5.71 19.65 -19.94
CA VAL A 192 -5.96 19.24 -21.34
C VAL A 192 -7.30 18.51 -21.48
N LYS A 193 -7.64 17.62 -20.53
CA LYS A 193 -8.95 16.94 -20.54
C LYS A 193 -10.11 17.90 -20.37
N ILE A 194 -9.98 18.90 -19.49
CA ILE A 194 -10.99 19.93 -19.28
C ILE A 194 -11.18 20.76 -20.56
N GLU A 195 -10.10 21.18 -21.20
CA GLU A 195 -10.15 21.94 -22.45
C GLU A 195 -10.84 21.15 -23.57
N ASN A 196 -10.45 19.89 -23.77
CA ASN A 196 -11.07 19.02 -24.77
C ASN A 196 -12.55 18.79 -24.50
N THR A 197 -12.94 18.60 -23.22
CA THR A 197 -14.34 18.37 -22.84
C THR A 197 -15.17 19.65 -23.02
N ALA A 198 -14.62 20.81 -22.67
CA ALA A 198 -15.27 22.11 -22.87
C ALA A 198 -15.46 22.41 -24.36
N ALA A 199 -14.46 22.13 -25.20
CA ALA A 199 -14.56 22.27 -26.65
C ALA A 199 -15.63 21.36 -27.24
N ALA A 200 -15.65 20.07 -26.85
CA ALA A 200 -16.69 19.14 -27.27
C ALA A 200 -18.09 19.59 -26.83
N GLN A 201 -18.23 20.08 -25.59
CA GLN A 201 -19.49 20.61 -25.08
C GLN A 201 -19.95 21.85 -25.86
N SER A 202 -19.03 22.76 -26.23
CA SER A 202 -19.35 23.94 -27.05
C SER A 202 -19.90 23.52 -28.42
N VAL A 203 -19.25 22.56 -29.08
CA VAL A 203 -19.67 22.06 -30.39
C VAL A 203 -21.05 21.42 -30.34
N ILE A 204 -21.32 20.59 -29.33
CA ILE A 204 -22.64 19.96 -29.14
C ILE A 204 -23.71 21.04 -28.93
N ARG A 205 -23.44 21.99 -28.02
CA ARG A 205 -24.38 23.05 -27.70
C ARG A 205 -24.69 23.93 -28.91
N ASP A 206 -23.68 24.31 -29.68
CA ASP A 206 -23.85 25.14 -30.87
C ASP A 206 -24.57 24.39 -32.01
N ALA A 207 -24.28 23.10 -32.19
CA ALA A 207 -24.99 22.26 -33.17
C ALA A 207 -26.48 22.09 -32.81
N ASP A 208 -26.79 21.86 -31.53
CA ASP A 208 -28.17 21.77 -31.05
C ASP A 208 -28.91 23.10 -31.23
N PHE A 209 -28.27 24.23 -30.92
CA PHE A 209 -28.84 25.56 -31.18
C PHE A 209 -29.07 25.82 -32.68
N ALA A 210 -28.13 25.44 -33.54
CA ALA A 210 -28.27 25.60 -34.98
C ALA A 210 -29.44 24.76 -35.53
N SER A 211 -29.60 23.53 -35.05
CA SER A 211 -30.72 22.64 -35.40
C SER A 211 -32.06 23.23 -34.96
N GLU A 212 -32.16 23.66 -33.70
CA GLU A 212 -33.38 24.25 -33.15
C GLU A 212 -33.75 25.55 -33.87
N THR A 213 -32.77 26.42 -34.14
CA THR A 213 -32.98 27.66 -34.90
C THR A 213 -33.45 27.38 -36.33
N THR A 214 -32.90 26.34 -36.97
CA THR A 214 -33.34 25.92 -38.32
C THR A 214 -34.77 25.39 -38.30
N ASN A 215 -35.13 24.61 -37.29
CA ASN A 215 -36.49 24.09 -37.11
C ASN A 215 -37.50 25.22 -36.82
N LEU A 216 -37.12 26.17 -35.97
CA LEU A 216 -37.90 27.36 -35.68
C LEU A 216 -38.10 28.21 -36.95
N THR A 217 -37.04 28.46 -37.71
CA THR A 217 -37.09 29.22 -38.97
C THR A 217 -37.95 28.49 -40.01
N ARG A 218 -37.80 27.17 -40.16
CA ARG A 218 -38.66 26.35 -41.04
C ARG A 218 -40.12 26.46 -40.63
N SER A 219 -40.41 26.39 -39.34
CA SER A 219 -41.78 26.51 -38.81
C SER A 219 -42.37 27.89 -39.08
N GLN A 220 -41.58 28.96 -38.91
CA GLN A 220 -41.99 30.32 -39.25
C GLN A 220 -42.27 30.49 -40.76
N ILE A 221 -41.39 29.96 -41.61
CA ILE A 221 -41.60 29.97 -43.07
C ILE A 221 -42.87 29.20 -43.45
N LEU A 222 -43.11 28.03 -42.86
CA LEU A 222 -44.32 27.25 -43.09
C LEU A 222 -45.59 27.99 -42.66
N ILE A 223 -45.56 28.70 -41.53
CA ILE A 223 -46.68 29.53 -41.08
C ILE A 223 -46.96 30.67 -42.07
N SER A 224 -45.92 31.40 -42.50
CA SER A 224 -46.08 32.48 -43.50
C SER A 224 -46.49 31.97 -44.89
N ALA A 225 -46.03 30.79 -45.29
CA ALA A 225 -46.46 30.15 -46.54
C ALA A 225 -47.92 29.70 -46.44
N SER A 226 -48.34 29.13 -45.31
CA SER A 226 -49.72 28.70 -45.08
C SER A 226 -50.70 29.87 -45.11
N THR A 227 -50.34 31.03 -44.55
CA THR A 227 -51.19 32.23 -44.62
C THR A 227 -51.28 32.80 -46.04
N ASN A 228 -50.18 32.78 -46.81
CA ASN A 228 -50.18 33.24 -48.20
C ASN A 228 -50.98 32.28 -49.12
N ILE A 229 -50.80 30.96 -48.96
CA ILE A 229 -51.59 29.95 -49.67
C ILE A 229 -53.08 30.08 -49.33
N LEU A 230 -53.42 30.35 -48.06
CA LEU A 230 -54.80 30.58 -47.66
C LEU A 230 -55.41 31.81 -48.36
N SER A 231 -54.65 32.91 -48.46
CA SER A 231 -55.05 34.11 -49.23
C SER A 231 -55.26 33.82 -50.73
N ILE A 232 -54.39 33.01 -51.34
CA ILE A 232 -54.52 32.57 -52.73
C ILE A 232 -55.75 31.66 -52.90
N ALA A 233 -55.99 30.76 -51.95
CA ALA A 233 -57.14 29.86 -51.96
C ALA A 233 -58.47 30.60 -51.80
N ASP A 234 -58.52 31.69 -51.04
CA ASP A 234 -59.71 32.56 -50.90
C ASP A 234 -59.96 33.42 -52.16
N SER A 235 -58.91 33.89 -52.81
CA SER A 235 -59.03 34.75 -54.01
C SER A 235 -59.33 33.98 -55.31
N ALA A 236 -58.82 32.76 -55.46
CA ALA A 236 -59.03 31.92 -56.64
C ALA A 236 -60.52 31.68 -57.01
N PRO A 237 -61.43 31.29 -56.09
CA PRO A 237 -62.84 31.09 -56.42
C PRO A 237 -63.57 32.38 -56.78
N GLN A 238 -63.17 33.54 -56.24
CA GLN A 238 -63.75 34.83 -56.63
C GLN A 238 -63.43 35.21 -58.07
N SER A 239 -62.21 34.94 -58.54
CA SER A 239 -61.82 35.17 -59.93
C SER A 239 -62.57 34.23 -60.89
N ALA A 240 -62.86 33.00 -60.48
CA ALA A 240 -63.65 32.07 -61.29
C ALA A 240 -65.12 32.52 -61.44
N LEU A 241 -65.71 33.09 -60.38
CA LEU A 241 -67.07 33.63 -60.43
C LEU A 241 -67.19 34.85 -61.36
N GLN A 242 -66.16 35.68 -61.46
CA GLN A 242 -66.12 36.81 -62.41
C GLN A 242 -66.06 36.38 -63.89
N LEU A 243 -65.72 35.11 -64.17
CA LEU A 243 -65.70 34.56 -65.53
C LEU A 243 -67.00 33.82 -65.88
N LEU A 244 -67.91 33.63 -64.92
CA LEU A 244 -69.18 32.90 -65.11
C LEU A 244 -70.43 33.78 -64.99
N GLY A 245 -70.31 34.98 -64.41
CA GLY A 245 -71.37 36.01 -64.37
C GLY A 245 -71.15 37.10 -65.39
#